data_AF-J9DXD6-F1
#
_entry.id   AF-J9DXD6-F1
#
_cell.length_a   1.000
_cell.length_b   1.000
_cell.length_c   1.000
_cell.angle_alpha   90.00
_cell.angle_beta   90.00
_cell.angle_gamma   90.00
#
_symmetry.space_group_name_H-M   'P 1'
#
loop_
_entity.id
_entity.type
_entity.pdbx_description
1 polymer ?
#
loop_
_entity_poly.entity_id
_entity_poly.type
_entity_poly.pdbx_seq_one_letter_code
_entity_poly.pdbx_strand_id
1 'polypeptide(L)'
;QLSKSKRAVHLFEKMRNYLDQKGMKDVIPIKEYKKKFINLEAENNDPFPVEIDWEHCAGSSPKFRGYSCGLWTTFHALTVQAYKNGLNDSKFVPITPLVAIRNWVNNFFGCQHCREHFLRMTTQTFRMESQ
;
A
#
# COMPACT_ATOMS: atom_id res chain seq x y z
N GLN A 1 9.93 -17.66 -12.49
CA GLN A 1 8.78 -16.83 -12.92
C GLN A 1 8.41 -15.66 -11.98
N LEU A 2 9.23 -15.27 -10.99
CA LEU A 2 8.92 -14.14 -10.07
C LEU A 2 10.13 -13.21 -9.80
N SER A 3 11.11 -13.14 -10.72
CA SER A 3 12.36 -12.40 -10.46
C SER A 3 12.13 -10.90 -10.29
N LYS A 4 11.18 -10.30 -11.00
CA LYS A 4 10.76 -8.91 -10.80
C LYS A 4 10.12 -8.70 -9.43
N SER A 5 9.20 -9.59 -9.03
CA SER A 5 8.55 -9.53 -7.72
C SER A 5 9.56 -9.63 -6.56
N LYS A 6 10.55 -10.52 -6.64
CA LYS A 6 11.61 -10.62 -5.63
C LYS A 6 12.42 -9.33 -5.50
N ARG A 7 12.75 -8.69 -6.62
CA ARG A 7 13.46 -7.41 -6.67
C ARG A 7 12.59 -6.26 -6.12
N ALA A 8 11.30 -6.25 -6.42
CA ALA A 8 10.36 -5.30 -5.84
C ALA A 8 10.25 -5.43 -4.31
N VAL A 9 10.20 -6.66 -3.79
CA VAL A 9 10.20 -6.90 -2.33
C VAL A 9 11.48 -6.38 -1.68
N HIS A 10 12.65 -6.65 -2.27
CA HIS A 10 13.93 -6.12 -1.78
C HIS A 10 13.97 -4.59 -1.78
N LEU A 11 13.43 -3.96 -2.82
CA LEU A 11 13.28 -2.51 -2.89
C LEU A 11 12.36 -1.98 -1.77
N PHE A 12 11.20 -2.61 -1.54
CA PHE A 12 10.28 -2.22 -0.48
C PHE A 12 10.90 -2.36 0.91
N GLU A 13 11.70 -3.40 1.14
CA GLU A 13 12.47 -3.54 2.39
C GLU A 13 13.46 -2.39 2.59
N LYS A 14 14.24 -2.03 1.56
CA LYS A 14 15.15 -0.88 1.62
C LYS A 14 14.42 0.44 1.86
N MET A 15 13.25 0.63 1.23
CA MET A 15 12.41 1.82 1.46
C MET A 15 11.86 1.88 2.88
N ARG A 16 11.39 0.75 3.43
CA ARG A 16 10.94 0.66 4.83
C ARG A 16 12.07 1.04 5.79
N ASN A 17 13.24 0.42 5.63
CA ASN A 17 14.41 0.71 6.49
C ASN A 17 14.83 2.19 6.41
N TYR A 18 14.74 2.81 5.22
CA TYR A 18 15.00 4.24 5.06
C TYR A 18 14.00 5.11 5.84
N LEU A 19 12.71 4.77 5.80
CA LEU A 19 11.68 5.47 6.58
C LEU A 19 11.87 5.27 8.08
N ASP A 20 12.21 4.06 8.53
CA ASP A 20 12.45 3.75 9.94
C ASP A 20 13.66 4.54 10.49
N GLN A 21 14.71 4.72 9.69
CA GLN A 21 15.90 5.51 10.06
C GLN A 21 15.62 7.01 10.19
N LYS A 22 14.75 7.56 9.33
CA LYS A 22 14.30 8.96 9.43
C LYS A 22 13.36 9.16 10.63
N GLY A 23 12.61 8.13 10.99
CA GLY A 23 11.66 8.18 12.10
C GLY A 23 10.45 9.08 11.80
N MET A 24 9.57 9.24 12.80
CA MET A 24 8.27 9.91 12.63
C MET A 24 8.29 11.43 12.76
N LYS A 25 9.41 12.02 13.22
CA LYS A 25 9.51 13.46 13.49
C LYS A 25 10.08 14.25 12.31
N ASP A 26 10.79 13.57 11.41
CA ASP A 26 11.45 14.20 10.29
C ASP A 26 10.50 14.30 9.09
N VAL A 27 10.40 15.51 8.52
CA VAL A 27 9.69 15.71 7.25
C VAL A 27 10.60 15.29 6.11
N ILE A 28 10.12 14.37 5.27
CA ILE A 28 10.83 13.96 4.05
C ILE A 28 10.25 14.74 2.87
N PRO A 29 11.00 15.67 2.24
CA PRO A 29 10.54 16.35 1.04
C PRO A 29 10.23 15.33 -0.08
N ILE A 30 9.15 15.57 -0.83
CA ILE A 30 8.74 14.66 -1.92
C ILE A 30 9.85 14.44 -2.96
N LYS A 31 10.66 15.46 -3.21
CA LYS A 31 11.82 15.37 -4.11
C LYS A 31 12.88 14.39 -3.58
N GLU A 32 13.13 14.39 -2.27
CA GLU A 32 14.07 13.46 -1.62
C GLU A 32 13.51 12.04 -1.64
N TYR A 33 12.24 11.86 -1.24
CA TYR A 33 11.58 10.55 -1.28
C TYR A 33 11.60 9.94 -2.69
N LYS A 34 11.22 10.72 -3.71
CA LYS A 34 11.22 10.29 -5.11
C LYS A 34 12.63 9.93 -5.59
N LYS A 35 13.64 10.76 -5.28
CA LYS A 35 15.04 10.47 -5.63
C LYS A 35 15.52 9.17 -5.00
N LYS A 36 15.19 8.94 -3.73
CA LYS A 36 15.54 7.69 -3.03
C LYS A 36 14.90 6.47 -3.70
N PHE A 37 13.61 6.55 -4.02
CA PHE A 37 12.88 5.45 -4.67
C PHE A 37 13.47 5.12 -6.05
N ILE A 38 13.68 6.12 -6.92
CA ILE A 38 14.24 5.92 -8.27
C ILE A 38 15.65 5.32 -8.21
N ASN A 39 16.50 5.78 -7.29
CA ASN A 39 17.82 5.18 -7.11
C ASN A 39 17.72 3.70 -6.74
N LEU A 40 16.78 3.34 -5.87
CA LEU A 40 16.56 1.95 -5.49
C LEU A 40 15.96 1.12 -6.63
N GLU A 41 15.13 1.69 -7.51
CA GLU A 41 14.66 1.00 -8.71
C GLU A 41 15.82 0.61 -9.61
N ALA A 42 16.71 1.57 -9.92
CA ALA A 42 17.90 1.33 -10.73
C ALA A 42 18.82 0.27 -10.10
N GLU A 43 19.06 0.33 -8.78
CA GLU A 43 19.81 -0.71 -8.05
C GLU A 43 19.17 -2.10 -8.12
N ASN A 44 17.86 -2.17 -8.36
CA ASN A 44 17.06 -3.40 -8.43
C ASN A 44 16.67 -3.77 -9.87
N ASN A 45 17.38 -3.24 -10.87
CA ASN A 45 17.15 -3.50 -12.29
C ASN A 45 15.69 -3.21 -12.71
N ASP A 46 15.13 -2.10 -12.22
CA ASP A 46 13.82 -1.55 -12.59
C ASP A 46 12.68 -2.59 -12.52
N PRO A 47 12.30 -3.01 -11.30
CA PRO A 47 11.39 -4.14 -11.13
C PRO A 47 9.92 -3.82 -11.45
N PHE A 48 9.56 -2.53 -11.53
CA PHE A 48 8.20 -2.08 -11.80
C PHE A 48 8.01 -1.67 -13.26
N PRO A 49 6.80 -1.81 -13.82
CA PRO A 49 6.49 -1.30 -15.15
C PRO A 49 6.45 0.25 -15.15
N VAL A 50 6.97 0.85 -16.22
CA VAL A 50 6.95 2.31 -16.43
C VAL A 50 5.56 2.77 -16.90
N GLU A 51 4.95 1.98 -17.78
CA GLU A 51 3.61 2.23 -18.30
C GLU A 51 2.55 1.48 -17.49
N ILE A 52 1.40 2.12 -17.33
CA ILE A 52 0.26 1.52 -16.65
C ILE A 52 -0.47 0.63 -17.65
N ASP A 53 -0.40 -0.68 -17.44
CA ASP A 53 -1.19 -1.66 -18.17
C ASP A 53 -2.07 -2.45 -17.20
N TRP A 54 -3.39 -2.38 -17.40
CA TRP A 54 -4.36 -3.08 -16.56
C TRP A 54 -4.86 -4.31 -17.29
N GLU A 55 -4.64 -5.49 -16.71
CA GLU A 55 -5.26 -6.73 -17.19
C GLU A 55 -6.63 -6.92 -16.50
N HIS A 56 -6.66 -7.65 -15.38
CA HIS A 56 -7.90 -7.96 -14.65
C HIS A 56 -8.63 -6.73 -14.11
N CYS A 57 -7.95 -5.59 -13.99
CA CYS A 57 -8.54 -4.32 -13.55
C CYS A 57 -8.89 -3.37 -14.71
N ALA A 58 -8.77 -3.79 -15.98
CA ALA A 58 -9.21 -3.00 -17.13
C ALA A 58 -10.71 -2.69 -17.04
N GLY A 59 -11.08 -1.42 -17.21
CA GLY A 59 -12.46 -0.99 -17.37
C GLY A 59 -12.94 -1.12 -18.82
N SER A 60 -14.25 -1.08 -19.03
CA SER A 60 -14.84 -0.97 -20.37
C SER A 60 -14.51 0.35 -21.08
N SER A 61 -14.06 1.37 -20.34
CA SER A 61 -13.44 2.58 -20.87
C SER A 61 -12.40 3.11 -19.88
N PRO A 62 -11.49 4.01 -20.30
CA PRO A 62 -10.39 4.48 -19.46
C PRO A 62 -10.79 5.13 -18.12
N LYS A 63 -12.02 5.66 -18.03
CA LYS A 63 -12.55 6.27 -16.79
C LYS A 63 -13.07 5.26 -15.75
N PHE A 64 -13.19 3.98 -16.11
CA PHE A 64 -13.71 2.94 -15.23
C PHE A 64 -12.60 2.02 -14.71
N ARG A 65 -12.75 1.55 -13.46
CA ARG A 65 -11.83 0.60 -12.81
C ARG A 65 -10.38 1.12 -12.72
N GLY A 66 -9.40 0.36 -13.21
CA GLY A 66 -7.99 0.71 -13.17
C GLY A 66 -7.44 0.78 -11.75
N TYR A 67 -6.88 1.93 -11.38
CA TYR A 67 -6.19 2.16 -10.12
C TYR A 67 -6.99 1.75 -8.89
N SER A 68 -8.27 2.16 -8.81
CA SER A 68 -9.12 1.84 -7.67
C SER A 68 -9.37 0.34 -7.52
N CYS A 69 -9.52 -0.39 -8.63
CA CYS A 69 -9.62 -1.85 -8.63
C CYS A 69 -8.32 -2.49 -8.12
N GLY A 70 -7.17 -2.10 -8.67
CA GLY A 70 -5.87 -2.66 -8.27
C GLY A 70 -5.54 -2.39 -6.80
N LEU A 71 -5.91 -1.20 -6.31
CA LEU A 71 -5.75 -0.82 -4.91
C LEU A 71 -6.60 -1.69 -3.98
N TRP A 72 -7.89 -1.92 -4.30
CA TRP A 72 -8.75 -2.81 -3.51
C TRP A 72 -8.22 -4.25 -3.48
N THR A 73 -7.80 -4.77 -4.63
CA THR A 73 -7.17 -6.10 -4.70
C THR A 73 -5.92 -6.17 -3.81
N THR A 74 -5.09 -5.11 -3.81
CA THR A 74 -3.90 -5.03 -2.96
C THR A 74 -4.26 -5.03 -1.47
N PHE A 75 -5.26 -4.25 -1.06
CA PHE A 75 -5.71 -4.23 0.35
C PHE A 75 -6.22 -5.59 0.81
N HIS A 76 -7.04 -6.28 0.01
CA HIS A 76 -7.49 -7.63 0.34
C HIS A 76 -6.34 -8.64 0.40
N ALA A 77 -5.38 -8.56 -0.51
CA ALA A 77 -4.21 -9.43 -0.48
C ALA A 77 -3.36 -9.19 0.77
N LEU A 78 -3.19 -7.92 1.19
CA LEU A 78 -2.44 -7.56 2.40
C LEU A 78 -3.11 -8.10 3.67
N THR A 79 -4.42 -8.01 3.81
CA THR A 79 -5.13 -8.53 5.00
C THR A 79 -5.01 -10.06 5.10
N VAL A 80 -5.18 -10.77 3.99
CA VAL A 80 -5.02 -12.23 3.94
C VAL A 80 -3.56 -12.64 4.23
N GLN A 81 -2.59 -11.93 3.66
CA GLN A 81 -1.18 -12.24 3.88
C GLN A 81 -0.76 -11.93 5.33
N ALA A 82 -1.25 -10.85 5.92
CA ALA A 82 -1.01 -10.53 7.33
C ALA A 82 -1.55 -11.63 8.25
N TYR A 83 -2.78 -12.11 8.01
CA TYR A 83 -3.35 -13.23 8.75
C TYR A 83 -2.48 -14.49 8.62
N LYS A 84 -2.08 -14.87 7.39
CA LYS A 84 -1.22 -16.03 7.14
C LYS A 84 0.13 -15.93 7.87
N ASN A 85 0.74 -14.76 7.89
CA ASN A 85 2.00 -14.52 8.58
C ASN A 85 1.86 -14.58 10.11
N GLY A 86 0.69 -14.19 10.63
CA GLY A 86 0.36 -14.23 12.05
C GLY A 86 -0.11 -15.60 12.56
N LEU A 87 -0.31 -16.59 11.68
CA LEU A 87 -0.67 -17.95 12.10
C LEU A 87 0.45 -18.50 12.99
N ASN A 88 0.15 -18.70 14.27
CA ASN A 88 1.07 -19.13 15.34
C ASN A 88 2.02 -18.06 15.90
N ASP A 89 1.81 -16.77 15.58
CA ASP A 89 2.48 -15.67 16.27
C ASP A 89 1.56 -15.09 17.36
N SER A 90 1.90 -15.31 18.63
CA SER A 90 1.14 -14.78 19.77
C SER A 90 1.18 -13.26 19.88
N LYS A 91 2.08 -12.59 19.14
CA LYS A 91 2.17 -11.12 19.07
C LYS A 91 1.42 -10.54 17.87
N PHE A 92 0.79 -11.37 17.03
CA PHE A 92 0.05 -10.87 15.88
C PHE A 92 -1.17 -10.06 16.34
N VAL A 93 -1.27 -8.82 15.85
CA VAL A 93 -2.39 -7.91 16.12
C VAL A 93 -3.22 -7.78 14.84
N PRO A 94 -4.39 -8.46 14.73
CA PRO A 94 -5.16 -8.52 13.49
C PRO A 94 -5.61 -7.15 12.94
N ILE A 95 -5.78 -6.16 13.83
CA ILE A 95 -6.27 -4.83 13.47
C ILE A 95 -5.20 -3.96 12.80
N THR A 96 -3.91 -4.24 12.98
CA THR A 96 -2.79 -3.46 12.44
C THR A 96 -2.84 -3.22 10.93
N PRO A 97 -3.00 -4.24 10.05
CA PRO A 97 -3.11 -4.02 8.60
C PRO A 97 -4.31 -3.15 8.23
N LEU A 98 -5.44 -3.28 8.94
CA LEU A 98 -6.63 -2.48 8.67
C LEU A 98 -6.40 -1.01 9.05
N VAL A 99 -5.75 -0.74 10.19
CA VAL A 99 -5.41 0.64 10.60
C VAL A 99 -4.47 1.28 9.59
N ALA A 100 -3.47 0.54 9.08
CA ALA A 100 -2.58 1.02 8.04
C ALA A 100 -3.34 1.38 6.75
N ILE A 101 -4.28 0.51 6.31
CA ILE A 101 -5.13 0.77 5.15
C ILE A 101 -5.98 2.03 5.36
N ARG A 102 -6.65 2.17 6.51
CA ARG A 102 -7.47 3.35 6.82
C ARG A 102 -6.65 4.64 6.80
N ASN A 103 -5.47 4.63 7.41
CA ASN A 103 -4.58 5.78 7.42
C ASN A 103 -4.06 6.10 6.01
N TRP A 104 -3.77 5.09 5.19
CA TRP A 104 -3.41 5.33 3.80
C TRP A 104 -4.56 5.97 3.03
N VAL A 105 -5.80 5.48 3.19
CA VAL A 105 -6.99 6.03 2.51
C VAL A 105 -7.23 7.48 2.94
N ASN A 106 -7.08 7.77 4.23
CA ASN A 106 -7.25 9.12 4.76
C ASN A 106 -6.26 10.13 4.15
N ASN A 107 -4.99 9.73 4.00
CA ASN A 107 -3.92 10.67 3.68
C ASN A 107 -3.54 10.71 2.19
N PHE A 108 -3.74 9.61 1.44
CA PHE A 108 -3.18 9.48 0.08
C PHE A 108 -4.21 9.16 -1.01
N PHE A 109 -5.42 8.70 -0.67
CA PHE A 109 -6.39 8.34 -1.70
C PHE A 109 -7.00 9.57 -2.36
N GLY A 110 -6.92 9.64 -3.69
CA GLY A 110 -7.30 10.83 -4.47
C GLY A 110 -8.81 11.11 -4.52
N CYS A 111 -9.67 10.09 -4.50
CA CYS A 111 -11.12 10.30 -4.55
C CYS A 111 -11.66 10.74 -3.18
N GLN A 112 -11.96 12.03 -3.02
CA GLN A 112 -12.46 12.60 -1.77
C GLN A 112 -13.77 11.95 -1.29
N HIS A 113 -14.78 11.87 -2.16
CA HIS A 113 -16.07 11.25 -1.83
C HIS A 113 -15.92 9.79 -1.37
N CYS A 114 -15.07 9.02 -2.06
CA CYS A 114 -14.77 7.64 -1.71
C CYS A 114 -14.08 7.54 -0.34
N ARG A 115 -13.11 8.43 -0.08
CA ARG A 115 -12.39 8.53 1.20
C ARG A 115 -13.36 8.83 2.35
N GLU A 116 -14.23 9.82 2.20
CA GLU A 116 -15.23 10.19 3.21
C GLU A 116 -16.15 9.01 3.55
N HIS A 117 -16.65 8.30 2.53
CA HIS A 117 -17.44 7.09 2.72
C HIS A 117 -16.68 6.00 3.47
N PHE A 118 -15.42 5.73 3.09
CA PHE A 118 -14.58 4.73 3.74
C PHE A 118 -14.30 5.07 5.22
N LEU A 119 -14.02 6.34 5.52
CA LEU A 119 -13.77 6.80 6.88
C LEU A 119 -15.03 6.75 7.73
N ARG A 120 -16.18 7.16 7.21
CA ARG A 120 -17.48 7.00 7.89
C ARG A 120 -17.73 5.54 8.23
N MET A 121 -17.51 4.64 7.27
CA MET A 121 -17.66 3.20 7.50
C MET A 121 -16.76 2.72 8.64
N THR A 122 -15.47 3.05 8.63
CA THR A 122 -14.47 2.49 9.57
C THR A 122 -14.41 3.17 10.95
N THR A 123 -15.02 4.34 11.10
CA THR A 123 -15.03 5.11 12.37
C THR A 123 -16.42 5.26 13.00
N GLN A 124 -17.49 4.98 12.25
CA GLN A 124 -18.87 5.17 12.73
C GLN A 124 -19.72 3.91 12.58
N THR A 125 -19.84 3.39 11.36
CA THR A 125 -20.75 2.25 11.08
C THR A 125 -20.20 0.92 11.57
N PHE A 126 -18.93 0.64 11.24
CA PHE A 126 -18.20 -0.55 11.63
C PHE A 126 -16.89 -0.10 12.27
N ARG A 127 -17.01 0.39 13.51
CA ARG A 127 -15.89 0.91 14.28
C ARG A 127 -14.82 -0.16 14.46
N MET A 128 -13.64 0.15 13.95
CA MET A 128 -12.49 -0.76 13.99
C MET A 128 -11.84 -0.84 15.38
N GLU A 129 -11.94 0.21 16.18
CA GLU A 129 -11.35 0.28 17.53
C GLU A 129 -12.21 -0.35 18.64
N SER A 130 -13.43 -0.79 18.32
CA SER A 130 -14.36 -1.35 19.30
C SER A 130 -14.46 -2.88 19.25
N GLN A 131 -13.49 -3.55 18.63
CA GLN A 131 -13.40 -5.02 18.52
C GLN A 131 -12.09 -5.54 19.10
#